data_AF-A0AB33JRQ0-F1
#
_entry.id   AF-A0AB33JRQ0-F1
#
_cell.length_a   1.000
_cell.length_b   1.000
_cell.length_c   1.000
_cell.angle_alpha   90.00
_cell.angle_beta   90.00
_cell.angle_gamma   90.00
#
_symmetry.space_group_name_H-M   'P 1'
#
loop_
_entity.id
_entity.type
_entity.pdbx_description
1 polymer ?
#
loop_
_entity_poly.entity_id
_entity_poly.type
_entity_poly.pdbx_seq_one_letter_code
_entity_poly.pdbx_strand_id
1 'polypeptide(L)'
;MIDSHALGGAVVYLLYNGSTAQNCVTAVATNPDGKVAMDATLAAQGGSSADNPGNFTYYAGPVTLSAANVCVQWGGSYAGTSWTSGWSHCG
;
A
#
# COMPACT_ATOMS: atom_id res chain seq x y z
N MET A 1 -3.17 2.73 -11.44
CA MET A 1 -2.57 3.45 -10.30
C MET A 1 -3.33 4.76 -10.17
N ILE A 2 -3.71 5.12 -8.95
CA ILE A 2 -4.48 6.34 -8.66
C ILE A 2 -3.73 7.29 -7.72
N ASP A 3 -2.75 6.80 -6.96
CA ASP A 3 -1.92 7.63 -6.08
C ASP A 3 -0.57 6.96 -5.75
N SER A 4 0.40 7.73 -5.24
CA SER A 4 1.69 7.21 -4.78
C SER A 4 2.39 8.11 -3.76
N HIS A 5 3.20 7.50 -2.88
CA HIS A 5 4.02 8.20 -1.89
C HIS A 5 5.43 7.61 -1.81
N ALA A 6 6.45 8.48 -1.80
CA ALA A 6 7.85 8.07 -1.71
C ALA A 6 8.33 7.97 -0.25
N LEU A 7 8.99 6.87 0.08
CA LEU A 7 9.60 6.60 1.39
C LEU A 7 11.13 6.84 1.42
N GLY A 8 11.71 7.40 0.35
CA GLY A 8 13.15 7.62 0.22
C GLY A 8 13.97 6.38 -0.21
N GLY A 9 13.44 5.17 -0.04
CA GLY A 9 14.03 3.92 -0.58
C GLY A 9 13.03 2.98 -1.26
N ALA A 10 11.75 3.32 -1.17
CA ALA A 10 10.65 2.66 -1.87
C ALA A 10 9.58 3.68 -2.25
N VAL A 11 8.67 3.29 -3.14
CA VAL A 11 7.44 4.02 -3.45
C VAL A 11 6.26 3.13 -3.12
N VAL A 12 5.33 3.63 -2.32
CA VAL A 12 4.03 3.00 -2.10
C VAL A 12 3.08 3.46 -3.18
N TYR A 13 2.40 2.52 -3.84
CA TYR A 13 1.41 2.78 -4.87
C TYR A 13 0.02 2.36 -4.40
N LEU A 14 -0.96 3.25 -4.60
CA LEU A 14 -2.37 2.91 -4.53
C LEU A 14 -2.91 2.68 -5.93
N LEU A 15 -3.59 1.56 -6.12
CA LEU A 15 -4.27 1.18 -7.35
C LEU A 15 -5.75 0.93 -7.05
N TYR A 16 -6.57 1.06 -8.09
CA TYR A 16 -8.00 0.75 -8.04
C TYR A 16 -8.38 -0.06 -9.27
N ASN A 17 -9.12 -1.15 -9.05
CA ASN A 17 -9.73 -1.95 -10.10
C ASN A 17 -11.23 -1.64 -10.18
N GLY A 18 -11.64 -0.83 -11.16
CA GLY A 18 -13.04 -0.45 -11.36
C GLY A 18 -13.98 -1.59 -11.77
N SER A 19 -13.45 -2.72 -12.25
CA SER A 19 -14.29 -3.90 -12.58
C SER A 19 -14.70 -4.71 -11.35
N THR A 20 -13.90 -4.68 -10.29
CA THR A 20 -14.15 -5.41 -9.03
C THR A 20 -14.39 -4.49 -7.83
N ALA A 21 -14.32 -3.16 -8.03
CA ALA A 21 -14.41 -2.13 -6.99
C ALA A 21 -13.42 -2.35 -5.82
N GLN A 22 -12.18 -2.73 -6.15
CA GLN A 22 -11.14 -3.04 -5.17
C GLN A 22 -9.99 -2.04 -5.22
N ASN A 23 -9.52 -1.65 -4.05
CA ASN A 23 -8.26 -0.94 -3.88
C ASN A 23 -7.14 -1.94 -3.63
N CYS A 24 -5.95 -1.61 -4.13
CA CYS A 24 -4.76 -2.42 -4.03
C CYS A 24 -3.56 -1.54 -3.67
N VAL A 25 -2.73 -2.00 -2.74
CA VAL A 25 -1.52 -1.31 -2.30
C VAL A 25 -0.30 -2.19 -2.47
N THR A 26 0.77 -1.62 -3.01
CA THR A 26 2.08 -2.27 -3.08
C THR A 26 3.18 -1.26 -2.74
N ALA A 27 4.18 -1.68 -1.97
CA ALA A 27 5.39 -0.92 -1.72
C ALA A 27 6.50 -1.51 -2.59
N VAL A 28 7.15 -0.70 -3.43
CA VAL A 28 8.16 -1.14 -4.40
C VAL A 28 9.49 -0.47 -4.08
N ALA A 29 10.53 -1.27 -3.83
CA ALA A 29 11.88 -0.80 -3.58
C ALA A 29 12.46 -0.12 -4.84
N THR A 30 13.13 1.02 -4.67
CA THR A 30 13.66 1.79 -5.82
C THR A 30 14.98 1.24 -6.34
N ASN A 31 15.89 0.85 -5.44
CA ASN A 31 17.19 0.28 -5.80
C ASN A 31 17.63 -0.73 -4.71
N PRO A 32 17.04 -1.94 -4.71
CA PRO A 32 17.30 -2.90 -3.65
C PRO A 32 18.65 -3.61 -3.82
N ASP A 33 19.37 -3.76 -2.70
CA ASP A 33 20.60 -4.55 -2.60
C ASP A 33 20.40 -5.68 -1.57
N GLY A 34 19.48 -6.59 -1.89
CA GLY A 34 19.10 -7.70 -1.02
C GLY A 34 17.72 -7.55 -0.38
N LYS A 35 17.42 -8.43 0.58
CA LYS A 35 16.15 -8.39 1.30
C LYS A 35 16.17 -7.31 2.38
N VAL A 36 15.12 -6.52 2.45
CA VAL A 36 14.93 -5.45 3.42
C VAL A 36 13.53 -5.51 4.01
N ALA A 37 13.38 -5.06 5.25
CA ALA A 37 12.08 -4.98 5.90
C ALA A 37 11.17 -4.01 5.13
N MET A 38 10.02 -4.51 4.67
CA MET A 38 9.01 -3.75 3.96
C MET A 38 7.61 -4.17 4.41
N ASP A 39 6.65 -3.29 4.17
CA ASP A 39 5.24 -3.54 4.35
C ASP A 39 4.41 -2.71 3.36
N ALA A 40 3.22 -3.19 3.02
CA ALA A 40 2.20 -2.47 2.27
C ALA A 40 0.90 -2.58 3.08
N THR A 41 0.26 -1.46 3.38
CA THR A 41 -0.93 -1.42 4.25
C THR A 41 -2.12 -0.82 3.53
N LEU A 42 -3.31 -1.38 3.78
CA LEU A 42 -4.57 -0.89 3.26
C LEU A 42 -5.68 -1.11 4.30
N ALA A 43 -6.46 -0.07 4.58
CA ALA A 43 -7.65 -0.12 5.42
C ALA A 43 -8.82 0.54 4.72
N ALA A 44 -10.00 -0.09 4.78
CA ALA A 44 -11.26 0.49 4.36
C ALA A 44 -11.98 1.09 5.57
N GLN A 45 -12.47 2.33 5.44
CA GLN A 45 -13.08 3.05 6.56
C GLN A 45 -14.32 2.31 7.06
N GLY A 46 -14.33 1.96 8.35
CA GLY A 46 -15.42 1.19 8.98
C GLY A 46 -15.48 -0.28 8.54
N GLY A 47 -14.45 -0.78 7.85
CA GLY A 47 -14.38 -2.14 7.35
C GLY A 47 -13.08 -2.84 7.73
N SER A 48 -12.61 -3.71 6.84
CA SER A 48 -11.39 -4.48 7.05
C SER A 48 -10.12 -3.65 6.85
N SER A 49 -9.04 -4.11 7.46
CA SER A 49 -7.67 -3.68 7.19
C SER A 49 -6.81 -4.91 6.89
N ALA A 50 -5.80 -4.74 6.05
CA ALA A 50 -4.83 -5.77 5.71
C ALA A 50 -3.44 -5.15 5.47
N ASP A 51 -2.42 -5.96 5.66
CA ASP A 51 -1.01 -5.60 5.54
C ASP A 51 -0.20 -6.75 4.92
N ASN A 52 1.05 -6.49 4.52
CA ASN A 52 1.97 -7.51 4.03
C ASN A 52 3.41 -7.28 4.54
N PRO A 53 3.65 -7.44 5.86
CA PRO A 53 4.95 -7.22 6.45
C PRO A 53 5.90 -8.38 6.13
N GLY A 54 7.17 -8.07 5.90
CA GLY A 54 8.19 -9.09 5.64
C GLY A 54 9.52 -8.53 5.17
N ASN A 55 10.45 -9.42 4.84
CA ASN A 55 11.72 -9.07 4.23
C ASN A 55 11.67 -9.38 2.73
N PHE A 56 11.63 -8.34 1.91
CA PHE A 56 11.45 -8.43 0.47
C PHE A 56 12.62 -7.79 -0.27
N THR A 57 12.88 -8.24 -1.49
CA THR A 57 13.88 -7.60 -2.35
C THR A 57 13.25 -6.50 -3.18
N TYR A 58 12.13 -6.77 -3.85
CA TYR A 58 11.58 -5.82 -4.82
C TYR A 58 10.28 -5.16 -4.35
N TYR A 59 9.37 -5.91 -3.73
CA TYR A 59 8.07 -5.37 -3.35
C TYR A 59 7.43 -6.12 -2.20
N ALA A 60 6.63 -5.39 -1.41
CA ALA A 60 5.61 -5.92 -0.50
C ALA A 60 4.22 -5.70 -1.12
N GLY A 61 3.31 -6.65 -0.91
CA GLY A 61 1.98 -6.69 -1.52
C GLY A 61 1.92 -7.54 -2.80
N PRO A 62 0.82 -7.45 -3.57
CA PRO A 62 -0.29 -6.51 -3.40
C PRO A 62 -1.20 -6.87 -2.22
N VAL A 63 -1.56 -5.89 -1.40
CA VAL A 63 -2.67 -5.98 -0.44
C VAL A 63 -3.92 -5.44 -1.11
N THR A 64 -4.98 -6.24 -1.15
CA THR A 64 -6.22 -5.89 -1.86
C THR A 64 -7.41 -5.96 -0.93
N LEU A 65 -8.23 -4.90 -0.92
CA LEU A 65 -9.50 -4.86 -0.19
C LEU A 65 -10.62 -4.34 -1.09
N SER A 66 -11.83 -4.85 -0.87
CA SER A 66 -13.03 -4.21 -1.40
C SER A 66 -13.31 -2.94 -0.61
N ALA A 67 -13.44 -1.81 -1.31
CA ALA A 67 -13.66 -0.50 -0.69
C ALA A 67 -14.66 0.35 -1.50
N ALA A 68 -15.66 -0.30 -2.10
CA ALA A 68 -16.73 0.39 -2.79
C ALA A 68 -17.45 1.38 -1.85
N ASN A 69 -17.54 2.65 -2.27
CA ASN A 69 -18.24 3.72 -1.55
C ASN A 69 -17.71 4.03 -0.14
N VAL A 70 -16.47 3.67 0.18
CA VAL A 70 -15.84 4.00 1.47
C VAL A 70 -14.45 4.59 1.23
N CYS A 71 -14.01 5.48 2.12
CA CYS A 71 -12.65 5.99 2.06
C CYS A 71 -11.66 4.88 2.41
N VAL A 72 -10.45 4.96 1.86
CA VAL A 72 -9.33 4.10 2.21
C VAL A 72 -8.21 4.88 2.88
N GLN A 73 -7.50 4.20 3.78
CA GLN A 73 -6.21 4.60 4.29
C GLN A 73 -5.18 3.60 3.76
N TRP A 74 -4.08 4.09 3.23
CA TRP A 74 -3.08 3.26 2.57
C TRP A 74 -1.68 3.72 2.93
N GLY A 75 -0.71 2.83 2.82
CA GLY A 75 0.66 3.15 3.22
C GLY A 75 1.58 1.95 3.10
N GLY A 76 2.69 2.05 3.82
CA GLY A 76 3.70 1.00 3.85
C GLY A 76 4.95 1.43 4.59
N SER A 77 5.92 0.53 4.58
CA SER A 77 7.24 0.79 5.16
C SER A 77 8.37 0.24 4.30
N TYR A 78 9.55 0.83 4.47
CA TYR A 78 10.80 0.40 3.86
C TYR A 78 11.97 0.75 4.79
N ALA A 79 12.77 -0.24 5.18
CA ALA A 79 14.00 -0.06 5.97
C ALA A 79 13.81 0.81 7.23
N GLY A 80 12.68 0.66 7.93
CA GLY A 80 12.35 1.43 9.14
C GLY A 80 11.71 2.80 8.90
N THR A 81 11.61 3.26 7.65
CA THR A 81 10.79 4.42 7.28
C THR A 81 9.38 3.98 6.98
N SER A 82 8.39 4.60 7.61
CA SER A 82 6.97 4.30 7.39
C SER A 82 6.17 5.56 7.09
N TRP A 83 5.12 5.39 6.29
CA TRP A 83 4.14 6.43 6.05
C TRP A 83 2.77 5.79 5.86
N THR A 84 1.74 6.52 6.25
CA THR A 84 0.35 6.14 6.04
C THR A 84 -0.44 7.40 5.72
N SER A 85 -1.31 7.31 4.72
CA SER A 85 -2.18 8.40 4.30
C SER A 85 -3.20 8.78 5.38
N GLY A 86 -3.90 9.91 5.18
CA GLY A 86 -5.23 10.07 5.77
C GLY A 86 -6.28 9.22 5.06
N TRP A 87 -7.52 9.24 5.54
CA TRP A 87 -8.66 8.69 4.79
C TRP A 87 -8.87 9.48 3.50
N SER A 88 -8.90 8.79 2.36
CA SER A 88 -8.97 9.38 1.03
C SER A 88 -9.60 8.40 0.03
N HIS A 89 -9.74 8.81 -1.24
CA HIS A 89 -10.23 7.94 -2.32
C HIS A 89 -11.57 7.25 -2.00
N CYS A 90 -12.55 8.06 -1.58
CA CYS A 90 -13.86 7.64 -1.10
C CYS A 90 -14.84 7.39 -2.26
N GLY A 91 -14.67 6.28 -3.00
CA GLY A 91 -15.58 5.89 -4.09
C GLY A 91 -14.93 5.81 -5.46
#